data_AF-A0A838PKY9-F1
#
_entry.id   AF-A0A838PKY9-F1
#
_cell.length_a   1.000
_cell.length_b   1.000
_cell.length_c   1.000
_cell.angle_alpha   90.00
_cell.angle_beta   90.00
_cell.angle_gamma   90.00
#
_symmetry.space_group_name_H-M   'P 1'
#
loop_
_entity.id
_entity.type
_entity.pdbx_description
1 polymer ?
#
loop_
_entity_poly.entity_id
_entity_poly.type
_entity_poly.pdbx_seq_one_letter_code
_entity_poly.pdbx_strand_id
1 'polypeptide(L)'
;MQAPSYRERLSAEGAVLAASGLVGSAVLLAFVDQSRDAPQSTIVQLVAVAVLCVALGSYFAKKWMEDAQPVDHAEASGEPTPLWQLPLITGGLALVVALPPPHLWDAALRVTGGCLLVGLMQAGVMARLVAADERRRGRRYVRLPGSRILRGTKLGYFSDVSEPQPDAARSAAR
;
A
#
# COMPACT_ATOMS: atom_id res chain seq x y z
N MET A 1 -4.35 -13.41 -17.80
CA MET A 1 -3.32 -13.09 -16.80
C MET A 1 -4.00 -13.12 -15.44
N GLN A 2 -3.47 -13.88 -14.48
CA GLN A 2 -4.05 -13.90 -13.13
C GLN A 2 -3.83 -12.54 -12.45
N ALA A 3 -4.86 -12.01 -11.78
CA ALA A 3 -4.73 -10.75 -11.06
C ALA A 3 -3.66 -10.89 -9.94
N PRO A 4 -2.75 -9.90 -9.78
CA PRO A 4 -1.74 -9.95 -8.72
C PRO A 4 -2.41 -9.95 -7.34
N SER A 5 -1.85 -10.73 -6.41
CA SER A 5 -2.38 -10.81 -5.06
C SER A 5 -2.28 -9.47 -4.34
N TYR A 6 -3.16 -9.24 -3.36
CA TYR A 6 -3.13 -8.03 -2.56
C TYR A 6 -1.77 -7.83 -1.85
N ARG A 7 -1.14 -8.94 -1.42
CA ARG A 7 0.21 -8.95 -0.86
C ARG A 7 1.28 -8.44 -1.84
N GLU A 8 1.31 -9.00 -3.06
CA GLU A 8 2.30 -8.62 -4.08
C GLU A 8 2.16 -7.15 -4.45
N ARG A 9 0.93 -6.65 -4.54
CA ARG A 9 0.66 -5.24 -4.77
C ARG A 9 1.18 -4.35 -3.64
N LEU A 10 0.85 -4.67 -2.39
CA LEU A 10 1.34 -3.90 -1.24
C LEU A 10 2.88 -3.86 -1.19
N SER A 11 3.52 -4.97 -1.55
CA SER A 11 4.98 -5.05 -1.63
C SER A 11 5.55 -4.18 -2.75
N ALA A 12 5.02 -4.29 -3.98
CA ALA A 12 5.53 -3.55 -5.13
C ALA A 12 5.20 -2.05 -5.06
N GLU A 13 3.94 -1.70 -4.83
CA GLU A 13 3.49 -0.30 -4.70
C GLU A 13 4.21 0.36 -3.51
N GLY A 14 4.33 -0.34 -2.38
CA GLY A 14 5.06 0.16 -1.21
C GLY A 14 6.55 0.38 -1.47
N ALA A 15 7.22 -0.56 -2.15
CA ALA A 15 8.65 -0.43 -2.47
C ALA A 15 8.93 0.74 -3.42
N VAL A 16 8.09 0.93 -4.44
CA VAL A 16 8.24 2.04 -5.39
C VAL A 16 7.96 3.38 -4.72
N LEU A 17 6.93 3.46 -3.88
CA LEU A 17 6.66 4.67 -3.09
C LEU A 17 7.80 4.98 -2.12
N ALA A 18 8.35 3.94 -1.47
CA ALA A 18 9.50 4.08 -0.58
C ALA A 18 10.73 4.62 -1.31
N ALA A 19 11.07 4.04 -2.45
CA ALA A 19 12.18 4.49 -3.29
C ALA A 19 11.97 5.94 -3.77
N SER A 20 10.75 6.28 -4.20
CA SER A 20 10.41 7.64 -4.65
C SER A 20 10.56 8.67 -3.52
N GLY A 21 10.06 8.34 -2.33
CA GLY A 21 10.23 9.16 -1.13
C GLY A 21 11.70 9.34 -0.76
N LEU A 22 12.48 8.25 -0.75
CA LEU A 22 13.91 8.28 -0.46
C LEU A 22 14.68 9.18 -1.43
N VAL A 23 14.46 9.01 -2.75
CA VAL A 23 15.10 9.84 -3.78
C VAL A 23 14.70 11.30 -3.62
N GLY A 24 13.41 11.58 -3.41
CA GLY A 24 12.92 12.94 -3.18
C GLY A 24 13.56 13.60 -1.96
N SER A 25 13.62 12.88 -0.83
CA SER A 25 14.28 13.36 0.38
C SER A 25 15.79 13.57 0.17
N ALA A 26 16.47 12.67 -0.53
CA ALA A 26 17.90 12.79 -0.83
C ALA A 26 18.20 14.00 -1.72
N VAL A 27 17.38 14.25 -2.74
CA VAL A 27 17.50 15.43 -3.62
C VAL A 27 17.30 16.72 -2.83
N LEU A 28 16.25 16.81 -2.01
CA LEU A 28 15.99 17.97 -1.17
C LEU A 28 17.15 18.21 -0.19
N LEU A 29 17.57 17.16 0.50
CA LEU A 29 18.67 17.25 1.45
C LEU A 29 20.01 17.54 0.80
N ALA A 30 20.23 17.24 -0.48
CA ALA A 30 21.49 17.52 -1.17
C ALA A 30 21.53 18.93 -1.76
N PHE A 31 20.41 19.42 -2.32
CA PHE A 31 20.38 20.62 -3.16
C PHE A 31 19.60 21.80 -2.57
N VAL A 32 18.86 21.61 -1.47
CA VAL A 32 18.01 22.65 -0.88
C VAL A 32 18.39 22.87 0.58
N ASP A 33 19.18 23.90 0.86
CA ASP A 33 19.65 24.20 2.21
C ASP A 33 18.49 24.46 3.18
N GLN A 34 17.42 25.12 2.72
CA GLN A 34 16.24 25.40 3.55
C GLN A 34 15.54 24.13 4.08
N SER A 35 15.73 22.98 3.42
CA SER A 35 15.19 21.70 3.90
C SER A 35 15.84 21.24 5.21
N ARG A 36 16.99 21.83 5.58
CA ARG A 36 17.80 21.49 6.75
C ARG A 36 17.63 22.46 7.92
N ASP A 37 16.78 23.47 7.81
CA ASP A 37 16.67 24.56 8.79
C ASP A 37 16.08 24.10 10.15
N ALA A 38 15.23 23.08 10.15
CA ALA A 38 14.56 22.58 11.36
C ALA A 38 14.55 21.04 11.44
N PRO A 39 15.73 20.39 11.56
CA PRO A 39 15.84 18.94 11.42
C PRO A 39 15.13 18.21 12.56
N GLN A 40 15.17 18.75 13.78
CA GLN A 40 14.52 18.14 14.95
C GLN A 40 12.99 18.09 14.79
N SER A 41 12.38 19.20 14.36
CA SER A 41 10.92 19.26 14.13
C SER A 41 10.50 18.26 13.05
N THR A 42 11.24 18.20 11.94
CA THR A 42 10.99 17.23 10.88
C THR A 42 11.13 15.79 11.35
N ILE A 43 12.17 15.47 12.13
CA ILE A 43 12.37 14.13 12.71
C ILE A 43 11.19 13.76 13.61
N VAL A 44 10.79 14.64 14.54
CA VAL A 44 9.67 14.39 15.46
C VAL A 44 8.38 14.14 14.69
N GLN A 45 8.09 14.93 13.66
CA GLN A 45 6.91 14.75 12.82
C GLN A 45 6.96 13.43 12.02
N LEU A 46 8.10 13.08 11.44
CA LEU A 46 8.28 11.81 10.74
C LEU A 46 8.13 10.61 11.67
N VAL A 47 8.65 10.69 12.90
CA VAL A 47 8.46 9.65 13.92
C VAL A 47 6.98 9.53 14.31
N ALA A 48 6.29 10.65 14.55
CA ALA A 48 4.87 10.66 14.87
C ALA A 48 4.03 10.04 13.73
N VAL A 49 4.33 10.41 12.48
CA VAL A 49 3.70 9.83 11.28
C VAL A 49 4.01 8.34 11.18
N ALA A 50 5.25 7.90 11.40
CA ALA A 50 5.62 6.48 11.37
C ALA A 50 4.81 5.66 12.38
N VAL A 51 4.72 6.14 13.62
CA VAL A 51 3.92 5.49 14.68
C VAL A 51 2.44 5.42 14.28
N LEU A 52 1.89 6.53 13.78
CA LEU A 52 0.49 6.59 13.35
C LEU A 52 0.21 5.65 12.18
N CYS A 53 1.09 5.61 11.18
CA CYS A 53 1.00 4.72 10.03
C CYS A 53 1.04 3.25 10.46
N VAL A 54 1.95 2.87 11.37
CA VAL A 54 2.02 1.51 11.88
C VAL A 54 0.75 1.14 12.64
N ALA A 55 0.27 2.00 13.55
CA ALA A 55 -0.91 1.74 14.36
C ALA A 55 -2.19 1.66 13.50
N LEU A 56 -2.51 2.74 12.77
CA LEU A 56 -3.72 2.82 11.96
C LEU A 56 -3.67 1.87 10.78
N GLY A 57 -2.53 1.79 10.08
CA GLY A 57 -2.38 0.92 8.93
C GLY A 57 -2.54 -0.55 9.31
N SER A 58 -1.96 -0.99 10.43
CA SER A 58 -2.16 -2.38 10.91
C SER A 58 -3.61 -2.63 11.33
N TYR A 59 -4.25 -1.66 11.99
CA TYR A 59 -5.65 -1.76 12.38
C TYR A 59 -6.57 -1.90 11.15
N PHE A 60 -6.44 -1.00 10.17
CA PHE A 60 -7.25 -1.04 8.96
C PHE A 60 -6.96 -2.26 8.10
N ALA A 61 -5.71 -2.70 7.97
CA ALA A 61 -5.38 -3.91 7.23
C ALA A 61 -6.08 -5.14 7.84
N LYS A 62 -6.06 -5.28 9.17
CA LYS A 62 -6.79 -6.35 9.87
C LYS A 62 -8.29 -6.25 9.63
N LYS A 63 -8.86 -5.06 9.82
CA LYS A 63 -10.29 -4.81 9.60
C LYS A 63 -10.72 -5.15 8.18
N TRP A 64 -9.96 -4.74 7.16
CA TRP A 64 -10.29 -5.05 5.76
C TRP A 64 -10.19 -6.55 5.44
N MET A 65 -9.27 -7.29 6.09
CA MET A 65 -9.19 -8.75 5.95
C MET A 65 -10.34 -9.46 6.67
N GLU A 66 -10.81 -8.93 7.79
CA GLU A 66 -12.00 -9.40 8.51
C GLU A 66 -13.28 -9.16 7.71
N ASP A 67 -13.41 -7.97 7.11
CA ASP A 67 -14.54 -7.56 6.29
C ASP A 67 -14.50 -8.16 4.86
N ALA A 68 -13.47 -8.95 4.54
CA ALA A 68 -13.29 -9.49 3.20
C ALA A 68 -14.36 -10.55 2.87
N GLN A 69 -14.87 -10.51 1.63
CA GLN A 69 -15.92 -11.41 1.15
C GLN A 69 -15.37 -12.44 0.16
N PRO A 70 -15.95 -13.66 0.10
CA PRO A 70 -15.60 -14.62 -0.94
C PRO A 70 -16.00 -14.04 -2.31
N VAL A 71 -15.14 -14.21 -3.31
CA VAL A 71 -15.38 -13.72 -4.67
C VAL A 71 -14.93 -14.74 -5.70
N ASP A 72 -15.61 -14.73 -6.84
CA ASP A 72 -15.26 -15.56 -7.98
C ASP A 72 -14.13 -14.92 -8.79
N HIS A 73 -13.32 -15.74 -9.47
CA HIS A 73 -12.14 -15.27 -10.20
C HIS A 73 -12.48 -14.27 -11.31
N ALA A 74 -13.70 -14.31 -11.83
CA ALA A 74 -14.20 -13.38 -12.84
C ALA A 74 -14.43 -11.94 -12.32
N GLU A 75 -14.64 -11.77 -11.01
CA GLU A 75 -14.95 -10.46 -10.38
C GLU A 75 -13.70 -9.74 -9.85
N ALA A 76 -12.57 -10.45 -9.77
CA ALA A 76 -11.30 -9.95 -9.24
C ALA A 76 -10.48 -9.21 -10.30
N SER A 77 -11.01 -8.11 -10.85
CA SER A 77 -10.31 -7.33 -11.87
C SER A 77 -9.40 -6.24 -11.31
N GLY A 78 -9.42 -5.98 -9.99
CA GLY A 78 -8.86 -4.77 -9.36
C GLY A 78 -7.48 -4.39 -9.90
N GLU A 79 -7.44 -3.49 -10.87
CA GLU A 79 -6.22 -3.18 -11.60
C GLU A 79 -5.15 -2.65 -10.63
N PRO A 80 -3.88 -3.06 -10.81
CA PRO A 80 -2.78 -2.49 -10.06
C PRO A 80 -2.70 -0.98 -10.35
N THR A 81 -2.40 -0.18 -9.32
CA THR A 81 -2.06 1.21 -9.58
C THR A 81 -0.80 1.22 -10.44
N PRO A 82 -0.76 1.93 -11.59
CA PRO A 82 0.42 1.94 -12.43
C PRO A 82 1.62 2.47 -11.64
N LEU A 83 2.67 1.66 -11.51
CA LEU A 83 3.80 1.97 -10.63
C LEU A 83 4.49 3.30 -10.98
N TRP A 84 4.46 3.71 -12.25
CA TRP A 84 5.00 4.98 -12.72
C TRP A 84 4.24 6.21 -12.20
N GLN A 85 3.01 6.05 -11.70
CA GLN A 85 2.24 7.16 -11.11
C GLN A 85 2.73 7.50 -9.71
N LEU A 86 3.30 6.55 -8.98
CA LEU A 86 3.77 6.77 -7.59
C LEU A 86 4.86 7.86 -7.50
N PRO A 87 5.93 7.85 -8.32
CA PRO A 87 6.89 8.94 -8.30
C PRO A 87 6.27 10.29 -8.71
N LEU A 88 5.29 10.31 -9.61
CA LEU A 88 4.57 11.54 -9.99
C LEU A 88 3.71 12.07 -8.84
N ILE A 89 3.05 11.19 -8.08
CA ILE A 89 2.27 11.57 -6.89
C ILE A 89 3.21 12.13 -5.83
N THR A 90 4.32 11.46 -5.54
CA THR A 90 5.31 11.94 -4.55
C THR A 90 5.89 13.28 -4.97
N GLY A 91 6.36 13.41 -6.21
CA GLY A 91 6.92 14.65 -6.74
C GLY A 91 5.89 15.78 -6.79
N GLY A 92 4.67 15.48 -7.25
CA GLY A 92 3.57 16.44 -7.31
C GLY A 92 3.15 16.95 -5.93
N LEU A 93 3.00 16.07 -4.94
CA LEU A 93 2.69 16.47 -3.57
C LEU A 93 3.81 17.32 -2.95
N ALA A 94 5.07 16.92 -3.15
CA ALA A 94 6.21 17.70 -2.67
C ALA A 94 6.25 19.09 -3.32
N LEU A 95 5.98 19.16 -4.63
CA LEU A 95 5.97 20.41 -5.39
C LEU A 95 4.81 21.33 -4.99
N VAL A 96 3.61 20.79 -4.77
CA VAL A 96 2.43 21.55 -4.31
C VAL A 96 2.69 22.21 -2.96
N VAL A 97 3.37 21.50 -2.06
CA VAL A 97 3.70 22.04 -0.73
C VAL A 97 4.87 23.03 -0.79
N ALA A 98 5.79 22.85 -1.74
CA ALA A 98 6.91 23.77 -1.94
C ALA A 98 6.53 25.08 -2.65
N LEU A 99 5.47 25.10 -3.47
CA LEU A 99 5.19 26.23 -4.38
C LEU A 99 4.66 27.51 -3.67
N PRO A 100 3.72 27.44 -2.70
CA PRO A 100 3.18 28.67 -2.11
C PRO A 100 3.03 28.64 -0.58
N PRO A 101 3.69 29.56 0.15
CA PRO A 101 4.82 30.41 -0.25
C PRO A 101 6.16 29.62 -0.33
N PRO A 102 7.13 30.04 -1.17
CA PRO A 102 8.29 29.26 -1.62
C PRO A 102 9.41 28.99 -0.57
N HIS A 103 9.07 29.03 0.72
CA HIS A 103 9.97 28.79 1.83
C HIS A 103 9.67 27.49 2.60
N LEU A 104 8.66 26.71 2.18
CA LEU A 104 8.23 25.48 2.86
C LEU A 104 8.94 24.22 2.32
N TRP A 105 10.24 24.32 2.04
CA TRP A 105 11.05 23.19 1.58
C TRP A 105 11.23 22.12 2.66
N ASP A 106 11.17 22.52 3.93
CA ASP A 106 11.06 21.62 5.08
C ASP A 106 9.79 20.76 5.02
N ALA A 107 8.68 21.32 4.54
CA ALA A 107 7.42 20.61 4.36
C ALA A 107 7.47 19.65 3.16
N ALA A 108 8.15 20.02 2.06
CA ALA A 108 8.42 19.09 0.97
C ALA A 108 9.28 17.89 1.41
N LEU A 109 10.25 18.11 2.32
CA LEU A 109 11.05 17.03 2.91
C LEU A 109 10.18 16.11 3.77
N ARG A 110 9.26 16.67 4.55
CA ARG A 110 8.30 15.87 5.34
C ARG A 110 7.35 15.06 4.47
N VAL A 111 6.92 15.60 3.33
CA VAL A 111 6.08 14.87 2.36
C VAL A 111 6.85 13.69 1.77
N THR A 112 8.06 13.92 1.25
CA THR A 112 8.88 12.85 0.65
C THR A 112 9.30 11.80 1.69
N GLY A 113 9.68 12.23 2.90
CA GLY A 113 9.97 11.34 4.04
C GLY A 113 8.73 10.57 4.51
N GLY A 114 7.56 11.20 4.49
CA GLY A 114 6.27 10.54 4.76
C GLY A 114 5.96 9.46 3.73
N CYS A 115 6.15 9.75 2.43
CA CYS A 115 6.01 8.75 1.37
C CYS A 115 6.96 7.57 1.58
N LEU A 116 8.22 7.83 1.97
CA LEU A 116 9.18 6.79 2.33
C LEU A 116 8.62 5.86 3.42
N LEU A 117 8.16 6.44 4.53
CA LEU A 117 7.63 5.69 5.67
C LEU A 117 6.37 4.89 5.33
N VAL A 118 5.44 5.51 4.61
CA VAL A 118 4.21 4.83 4.15
C VAL A 118 4.56 3.66 3.23
N GLY A 119 5.47 3.85 2.28
CA GLY A 119 5.91 2.80 1.37
C GLY A 119 6.56 1.62 2.10
N LEU A 120 7.45 1.90 3.07
CA LEU A 120 8.07 0.88 3.92
C LEU A 120 7.02 0.15 4.79
N MET A 121 6.04 0.88 5.31
CA MET A 121 4.96 0.29 6.11
C MET A 121 4.08 -0.64 5.26
N GLN A 122 3.74 -0.25 4.03
CA GLN A 122 2.99 -1.08 3.09
C GLN A 122 3.78 -2.34 2.70
N ALA A 123 5.03 -2.18 2.26
CA ALA A 123 5.84 -3.29 1.77
C ALA A 123 6.35 -4.22 2.88
N GLY A 124 6.61 -3.67 4.06
CA GLY A 124 7.24 -4.39 5.16
C GLY A 124 6.28 -4.89 6.24
N VAL A 125 5.26 -4.10 6.60
CA VAL A 125 4.33 -4.43 7.71
C VAL A 125 3.04 -5.02 7.17
N MET A 126 2.32 -4.27 6.31
CA MET A 126 1.03 -4.73 5.80
C MET A 126 1.17 -6.00 4.96
N ALA A 127 2.13 -6.06 4.04
CA ALA A 127 2.35 -7.25 3.22
C ALA A 127 2.65 -8.51 4.07
N ARG A 128 3.40 -8.34 5.18
CA ARG A 128 3.69 -9.44 6.12
C ARG A 128 2.46 -9.85 6.94
N LEU A 129 1.64 -8.88 7.36
CA LEU A 129 0.37 -9.16 8.06
C LEU A 129 -0.59 -9.94 7.16
N VAL A 130 -0.74 -9.51 5.90
CA VAL A 130 -1.55 -10.23 4.91
C VAL A 130 -0.99 -11.64 4.69
N ALA A 131 0.30 -11.79 4.46
CA ALA A 131 0.92 -13.12 4.28
C ALA A 131 0.74 -14.04 5.50
N ALA A 132 0.75 -13.48 6.72
CA ALA A 132 0.50 -14.25 7.93
C ALA A 132 -0.95 -14.70 8.03
N ASP A 133 -1.91 -13.85 7.66
CA ASP A 133 -3.33 -14.19 7.69
C ASP A 133 -3.72 -15.15 6.55
N GLU A 134 -3.20 -14.95 5.34
CA GLU A 134 -3.37 -15.88 4.20
C GLU A 134 -2.95 -17.31 4.58
N ARG A 135 -1.77 -17.46 5.22
CA ARG A 135 -1.28 -18.76 5.72
C ARG A 135 -2.14 -19.34 6.85
N ARG A 136 -2.71 -18.50 7.71
CA ARG A 136 -3.54 -18.95 8.84
C ARG A 136 -4.93 -19.40 8.39
N ARG A 137 -5.51 -18.73 7.39
CA ARG A 137 -6.91 -18.95 6.97
C ARG A 137 -7.04 -19.77 5.68
N GLY A 138 -5.94 -20.07 4.97
CA GLY A 138 -5.98 -20.76 3.68
C GLY A 138 -6.69 -19.92 2.60
N ARG A 139 -6.46 -18.61 2.63
CA ARG A 139 -7.14 -17.63 1.76
C ARG A 139 -6.11 -16.86 0.96
N ARG A 140 -6.48 -16.44 -0.25
CA ARG A 140 -5.70 -15.48 -1.05
C ARG A 140 -6.50 -14.20 -1.24
N TYR A 141 -5.97 -13.08 -0.76
CA TYR A 141 -6.67 -11.80 -0.82
C TYR A 141 -6.47 -11.09 -2.17
N VAL A 142 -7.54 -10.52 -2.69
CA VAL A 142 -7.56 -9.69 -3.89
C VAL A 142 -8.33 -8.40 -3.66
N ARG A 143 -8.01 -7.35 -4.40
CA ARG A 143 -8.71 -6.08 -4.31
C ARG A 143 -9.91 -6.07 -5.26
N LEU A 144 -11.05 -5.60 -4.77
CA LEU A 144 -12.28 -5.50 -5.56
C LEU A 144 -12.41 -4.13 -6.26
N PRO A 145 -13.01 -4.09 -7.46
CA PRO A 145 -13.37 -2.84 -8.14
C PRO A 145 -14.34 -2.01 -7.29
N GLY A 146 -14.20 -0.68 -7.34
CA GLY A 146 -15.03 0.25 -6.54
C GLY A 146 -14.47 0.65 -5.17
N SER A 147 -13.23 0.26 -4.85
CA SER A 147 -12.47 0.80 -3.72
C SER A 147 -12.22 2.30 -3.91
N ARG A 148 -13.06 3.16 -3.34
CA ARG A 148 -12.88 4.63 -3.33
C ARG A 148 -12.09 5.06 -2.11
N ILE A 149 -11.25 6.09 -2.24
CA ILE A 149 -10.44 6.69 -1.16
C ILE A 149 -11.26 6.97 0.12
N LEU A 150 -12.54 7.36 -0.02
CA LEU A 150 -13.45 7.67 1.09
C LEU A 150 -14.25 6.47 1.63
N ARG A 151 -14.35 5.34 0.90
CA ARG A 151 -15.14 4.16 1.32
C ARG A 151 -14.28 2.99 1.81
N GLY A 152 -12.96 3.15 1.82
CA GLY A 152 -12.00 2.12 2.23
C GLY A 152 -11.71 1.10 1.12
N THR A 153 -10.63 0.35 1.34
CA THR A 153 -10.21 -0.72 0.43
C THR A 153 -11.13 -1.93 0.62
N LYS A 154 -11.87 -2.30 -0.44
CA LYS A 154 -12.66 -3.53 -0.43
C LYS A 154 -11.78 -4.70 -0.84
N LEU A 155 -11.65 -5.68 0.06
CA LEU A 155 -10.94 -6.92 -0.20
C LEU A 155 -11.93 -8.05 -0.45
N GLY A 156 -11.60 -8.87 -1.44
CA GLY A 156 -12.19 -10.18 -1.65
C GLY A 156 -11.16 -11.26 -1.33
N TYR A 157 -11.60 -12.49 -1.16
CA TYR A 157 -10.69 -13.62 -1.03
C TYR A 157 -11.13 -14.82 -1.87
N PHE A 158 -10.14 -15.57 -2.35
CA PHE A 158 -10.31 -16.93 -2.85
C PHE A 158 -10.02 -17.91 -1.72
N SER A 159 -10.85 -18.94 -1.59
CA SER A 159 -10.59 -20.06 -0.68
C SER A 159 -9.73 -21.09 -1.41
N ASP A 160 -8.56 -21.44 -0.88
CA ASP A 160 -7.74 -22.54 -1.44
C ASP A 160 -8.30 -23.94 -1.06
N VAL A 161 -9.45 -23.99 -0.36
CA VAL A 161 -10.19 -25.24 -0.19
C VAL A 161 -10.78 -25.60 -1.54
N SER A 162 -10.06 -26.45 -2.28
CA SER A 162 -10.65 -27.25 -3.35
C SER A 162 -11.88 -27.94 -2.77
N GLU A 163 -13.07 -27.44 -3.06
CA GLU A 163 -14.23 -28.30 -3.04
C GLU A 163 -13.91 -29.46 -4.00
N PRO A 164 -13.98 -30.73 -3.56
CA PRO A 164 -13.87 -31.83 -4.48
C PRO A 164 -14.99 -31.67 -5.49
N GLN A 165 -14.62 -31.37 -6.74
CA GLN A 165 -15.52 -31.28 -7.87
C GLN A 165 -16.39 -32.55 -7.91
N PRO A 166 -17.71 -32.50 -7.67
CA PRO A 166 -18.55 -33.70 -7.54
C PRO A 166 -18.78 -34.45 -8.85
N ASP A 167 -18.12 -34.07 -9.95
CA ASP A 167 -18.44 -34.55 -11.29
C ASP A 167 -17.65 -35.77 -11.76
N ALA A 168 -16.63 -36.21 -11.02
CA ALA A 168 -15.92 -37.45 -11.36
C ALA A 168 -16.71 -38.73 -10.99
N ALA A 169 -17.70 -38.64 -10.09
CA ALA A 169 -18.46 -39.80 -9.62
C ALA A 169 -19.64 -40.20 -10.54
N ARG A 170 -20.06 -39.34 -11.49
CA ARG A 170 -21.18 -39.66 -12.41
C ARG A 170 -20.78 -40.32 -13.72
N SER A 171 -19.48 -40.33 -14.07
CA SER A 171 -19.00 -40.95 -15.32
C SER A 171 -18.64 -42.43 -15.21
N ALA A 172 -18.59 -42.99 -14.00
CA ALA A 172 -18.28 -44.42 -13.79
C ALA A 172 -19.53 -45.29 -13.57
N ALA A 173 -20.73 -44.71 -13.66
CA ALA A 173 -22.01 -45.38 -13.48
C ALA A 173 -22.82 -45.50 -14.80
N ARG A 174 -22.16 -45.38 -15.96
CA ARG A 174 -22.74 -45.68 -17.28
C ARG A 174 -21.91 -46.70 -18.01
#